data_AF-A0A947VYH3-F1
#
_entry.id   AF-A0A947VYH3-F1
#
_cell.length_a   1.000
_cell.length_b   1.000
_cell.length_c   1.000
_cell.angle_alpha   90.00
_cell.angle_beta   90.00
_cell.angle_gamma   90.00
#
_symmetry.space_group_name_H-M   'P 1'
#
loop_
_entity.id
_entity.type
_entity.pdbx_description
1 polymer ?
#
loop_
_entity_poly.entity_id
_entity_poly.type
_entity_poly.pdbx_seq_one_letter_code
_entity_poly.pdbx_strand_id
1 'polypeptide(L)'
;MKQRVEMEVMLPVVQTIMVVVGGGGFVFIDYATSDIATGDFATYTDTSGGTAVATAIAGGDGSSLLKNSTNDTYYFIEGIARVPIDSSVCTANTCSFANLVAESGGEGRFLGDTSTGDYITVAVSGDVTVNSGGSITADESGCPASQSANSSTNICADGGSSEGGNDNESGGGGAFAGTGGNGSHGGVGGSTTYGDSTAPVFFGSGGGDNAGSSGGAGGGVLLLNITGTLTNSGTISANGEDGKKYGINACGGGGSGGSLYVSAATLAGASTNVFAKGGNGCDSAYDGGGGGGGRICIVYTTDSSTWLSSLSAATNAAGGTGPGAATDGTAGSLDKTTCTSFNQPPTATGTTATALNDGTGRIRITVEVEDVDFDDTVRLQVTYNDGGGDADPTLSTSNADTYADVGDPAVDNSASYQVGTAAGYILTSSGSNTVSFIWNSATDEGALDGTVTISVTPYDGISNGTASTSASFSVDNVDPTLSLSYSATSENSSETVSGTTEANALVYKDSVYVTTANGAGAFSFIMGLQGGVNAASVYTVDGGGNMSVSQSVVITTPGSSGGSAASGDSGESGEESMAGEEEVSEEVIEEEVVEELTEEEAAEEVVTEEEESTEEET
;
A
#
# COMPACT_ATOMS: atom_id res chain seq x y z
N MET A 1 12.16 49.13 -64.49
CA MET A 1 12.47 47.70 -64.36
C MET A 1 11.81 47.21 -63.09
N LYS A 2 10.76 46.37 -63.21
CA LYS A 2 10.12 45.72 -62.07
C LYS A 2 10.95 44.48 -61.73
N GLN A 3 11.45 44.39 -60.51
CA GLN A 3 12.16 43.23 -59.99
C GLN A 3 11.12 42.13 -59.74
N ARG A 4 11.19 41.00 -60.47
CA ARG A 4 10.46 39.78 -60.14
C ARG A 4 11.21 39.12 -58.98
N VAL A 5 10.56 39.03 -57.82
CA VAL A 5 10.91 38.10 -56.77
C VAL A 5 10.23 36.78 -57.15
N GLU A 6 10.99 35.79 -57.58
CA GLU A 6 10.50 34.42 -57.62
C GLU A 6 10.54 33.89 -56.19
N MET A 7 9.37 33.75 -55.60
CA MET A 7 9.16 33.07 -54.34
C MET A 7 9.01 31.59 -54.68
N GLU A 8 10.08 30.82 -54.52
CA GLU A 8 10.06 29.37 -54.65
C GLU A 8 9.26 28.83 -53.46
N VAL A 9 7.97 28.56 -53.68
CA VAL A 9 7.14 27.83 -52.74
C VAL A 9 7.61 26.38 -52.80
N MET A 10 8.47 25.97 -51.87
CA MET A 10 8.68 24.56 -51.57
C MET A 10 7.34 23.99 -51.10
N LEU A 11 6.67 23.23 -51.96
CA LEU A 11 5.58 22.35 -51.52
C LEU A 11 6.19 21.32 -50.58
N PRO A 12 5.60 21.03 -49.40
CA PRO A 12 6.09 19.97 -48.55
C PRO A 12 6.08 18.66 -49.35
N VAL A 13 7.22 17.96 -49.34
CA VAL A 13 7.31 16.60 -49.89
C VAL A 13 6.47 15.72 -48.99
N VAL A 14 5.24 15.40 -49.42
CA VAL A 14 4.45 14.38 -48.76
C VAL A 14 5.16 13.06 -49.02
N GLN A 15 5.74 12.48 -47.97
CA GLN A 15 6.20 11.10 -48.02
C GLN A 15 5.02 10.20 -47.69
N THR A 16 4.74 9.26 -48.57
CA THR A 16 3.73 8.23 -48.36
C THR A 16 4.46 6.95 -47.98
N ILE A 17 4.41 6.54 -46.72
CA ILE A 17 4.83 5.20 -46.33
C ILE A 17 3.66 4.25 -46.61
N MET A 18 3.95 3.22 -47.40
CA MET A 18 3.04 2.10 -47.66
C MET A 18 3.38 0.97 -46.70
N VAL A 19 2.58 0.82 -45.63
CA VAL A 19 2.72 -0.32 -44.72
C VAL A 19 1.79 -1.43 -45.18
N VAL A 20 2.33 -2.63 -45.35
CA VAL A 20 1.53 -3.83 -45.67
C VAL A 20 0.97 -4.39 -44.38
N VAL A 21 -0.34 -4.38 -44.24
CA VAL A 21 -1.04 -4.94 -43.08
C VAL A 21 -1.40 -6.39 -43.37
N GLY A 22 -1.38 -7.25 -42.33
CA GLY A 22 -1.83 -8.63 -42.46
C GLY A 22 -3.24 -8.71 -43.08
N GLY A 23 -3.42 -9.56 -44.09
CA GLY A 23 -4.72 -9.73 -44.77
C GLY A 23 -4.91 -8.98 -46.10
N GLY A 24 -3.87 -8.28 -46.60
CA GLY A 24 -3.88 -7.67 -47.94
C GLY A 24 -4.37 -6.21 -48.00
N GLY A 25 -4.48 -5.55 -46.84
CA GLY A 25 -4.71 -4.11 -46.75
C GLY A 25 -3.42 -3.30 -46.88
N PHE A 26 -3.55 -2.05 -47.33
CA PHE A 26 -2.45 -1.08 -47.41
C PHE A 26 -2.76 0.09 -46.47
N VAL A 27 -1.78 0.49 -45.66
CA VAL A 27 -1.78 1.78 -44.96
C VAL A 27 -1.11 2.80 -45.86
N PHE A 28 -1.72 3.97 -46.01
CA PHE A 28 -1.07 5.14 -46.59
C PHE A 28 -0.91 6.16 -45.45
N ILE A 29 0.32 6.28 -44.94
CA ILE A 29 0.66 7.33 -43.99
C ILE A 29 1.22 8.49 -44.81
N ASP A 30 0.42 9.52 -45.05
CA ASP A 30 0.84 10.76 -45.69
C ASP A 30 1.33 11.73 -44.61
N TYR A 31 2.63 12.04 -44.58
CA TYR A 31 3.19 13.01 -43.65
C TYR A 31 4.07 14.06 -44.34
N ALA A 32 4.14 15.25 -43.75
CA ALA A 32 4.89 16.40 -44.28
C ALA A 32 6.35 16.48 -43.78
N THR A 33 6.73 15.69 -42.76
CA THR A 33 8.02 15.71 -42.06
C THR A 33 8.42 14.31 -41.59
N SER A 34 9.72 13.99 -41.53
CA SER A 34 10.25 12.67 -41.16
C SER A 34 9.86 12.13 -39.78
N ASP A 35 9.23 12.95 -38.93
CA ASP A 35 8.82 12.61 -37.56
C ASP A 35 7.29 12.77 -37.43
N ILE A 36 6.60 11.75 -36.89
CA ILE A 36 5.16 11.77 -36.58
C ILE A 36 5.01 12.18 -35.11
N ALA A 37 4.41 13.33 -34.84
CA ALA A 37 4.18 13.84 -33.49
C ALA A 37 2.85 13.32 -32.90
N THR A 38 2.76 13.31 -31.58
CA THR A 38 1.50 13.02 -30.87
C THR A 38 0.38 13.95 -31.36
N GLY A 39 -0.75 13.36 -31.76
CA GLY A 39 -1.87 14.11 -32.32
C GLY A 39 -1.88 14.25 -33.85
N ASP A 40 -0.85 13.75 -34.55
CA ASP A 40 -0.87 13.65 -36.01
C ASP A 40 -1.89 12.59 -36.46
N PHE A 41 -2.56 12.89 -37.59
CA PHE A 41 -3.61 12.06 -38.16
C PHE A 41 -3.04 11.15 -39.24
N ALA A 42 -3.15 9.84 -39.05
CA ALA A 42 -2.89 8.83 -40.07
C ALA A 42 -4.22 8.25 -40.57
N THR A 43 -4.35 7.99 -41.87
CA THR A 43 -5.50 7.24 -42.41
C THR A 43 -5.12 5.79 -42.61
N TYR A 44 -5.86 4.89 -41.98
CA TYR A 44 -5.69 3.45 -42.10
C TYR A 44 -6.90 2.85 -42.82
N THR A 45 -6.70 1.90 -43.74
CA THR A 45 -7.81 1.12 -44.31
C THR A 45 -7.72 -0.29 -43.78
N ASP A 46 -8.70 -0.68 -42.98
CA ASP A 46 -8.77 -2.02 -42.42
C ASP A 46 -9.10 -3.08 -43.49
N THR A 47 -8.78 -4.34 -43.18
CA THR A 47 -9.15 -5.55 -43.93
C THR A 47 -10.65 -5.67 -44.24
N SER A 48 -11.51 -4.95 -43.51
CA SER A 48 -12.95 -4.81 -43.76
C SER A 48 -13.32 -3.81 -44.87
N GLY A 49 -12.35 -3.08 -45.45
CA GLY A 49 -12.55 -2.08 -46.49
C GLY A 49 -13.03 -0.71 -45.99
N GLY A 50 -13.04 -0.47 -44.68
CA GLY A 50 -13.37 0.81 -44.07
C GLY A 50 -12.16 1.73 -43.94
N THR A 51 -12.28 2.98 -44.38
CA THR A 51 -11.30 4.05 -44.12
C THR A 51 -11.47 4.55 -42.67
N ALA A 52 -10.49 4.26 -41.82
CA ALA A 52 -10.43 4.73 -40.44
C ALA A 52 -9.46 5.91 -40.31
N VAL A 53 -9.82 6.88 -39.47
CA VAL A 53 -8.91 7.94 -39.01
C VAL A 53 -8.23 7.42 -37.74
N ALA A 54 -6.91 7.31 -37.77
CA ALA A 54 -6.09 6.92 -36.64
C ALA A 54 -5.32 8.12 -36.10
N THR A 55 -5.27 8.26 -34.78
CA THR A 55 -4.48 9.28 -34.09
C THR A 55 -3.22 8.62 -33.53
N ALA A 56 -2.05 9.23 -33.72
CA ALA A 56 -0.82 8.84 -33.03
C ALA A 56 -0.91 9.21 -31.54
N ILE A 57 -0.73 8.23 -30.65
CA ILE A 57 -0.97 8.40 -29.20
C ILE A 57 0.33 8.43 -28.38
N ALA A 58 1.39 7.76 -28.84
CA ALA A 58 2.70 7.78 -28.20
C ALA A 58 3.83 7.44 -29.21
N GLY A 59 4.99 8.09 -29.06
CA GLY A 59 6.21 7.75 -29.78
C GLY A 59 7.39 8.66 -29.41
N GLY A 60 8.42 8.08 -28.80
CA GLY A 60 9.78 8.45 -29.16
C GLY A 60 10.11 7.79 -30.50
N ASP A 61 10.94 8.46 -31.32
CA ASP A 61 11.44 8.03 -32.65
C ASP A 61 10.47 7.16 -33.49
N GLY A 62 9.33 7.75 -33.86
CA GLY A 62 8.34 7.16 -34.77
C GLY A 62 7.04 6.73 -34.06
N SER A 63 5.90 7.25 -34.50
CA SER A 63 4.59 6.92 -33.89
C SER A 63 4.11 5.53 -34.33
N SER A 64 4.54 4.50 -33.60
CA SER A 64 4.20 3.09 -33.87
C SER A 64 2.92 2.60 -33.15
N LEU A 65 2.25 3.43 -32.33
CA LEU A 65 0.96 3.11 -31.70
C LEU A 65 -0.16 4.01 -32.24
N LEU A 66 -1.13 3.40 -32.90
CA LEU A 66 -2.29 4.05 -33.52
C LEU A 66 -3.59 3.61 -32.86
N LYS A 67 -4.58 4.50 -32.78
CA LYS A 67 -5.95 4.15 -32.35
C LYS A 67 -6.97 4.39 -33.45
N ASN A 68 -7.77 3.39 -33.77
CA ASN A 68 -8.90 3.50 -34.68
C ASN A 68 -10.09 4.16 -33.98
N SER A 69 -10.46 5.36 -34.44
CA SER A 69 -11.55 6.17 -33.89
C SER A 69 -12.96 5.58 -34.07
N THR A 70 -13.13 4.54 -34.89
CA THR A 70 -14.45 3.97 -35.22
C THR A 70 -14.81 2.78 -34.34
N ASN A 71 -13.84 1.97 -33.93
CA ASN A 71 -14.05 0.75 -33.16
C ASN A 71 -13.16 0.66 -31.90
N ASP A 72 -12.45 1.75 -31.56
CA ASP A 72 -11.53 1.86 -30.43
C ASP A 72 -10.40 0.80 -30.41
N THR A 73 -10.06 0.19 -31.56
CA THR A 73 -8.92 -0.74 -31.65
C THR A 73 -7.59 0.00 -31.73
N TYR A 74 -6.62 -0.48 -30.97
CA TYR A 74 -5.25 0.04 -30.95
C TYR A 74 -4.33 -0.88 -31.74
N TYR A 75 -3.41 -0.30 -32.50
CA TYR A 75 -2.49 -1.01 -33.38
C TYR A 75 -1.06 -0.62 -33.08
N PHE A 76 -0.22 -1.61 -32.76
CA PHE A 76 1.22 -1.49 -32.91
C PHE A 76 1.58 -1.80 -34.37
N ILE A 77 2.11 -0.81 -35.07
CA ILE A 77 2.55 -0.91 -36.47
C ILE A 77 4.06 -0.70 -36.55
N GLU A 78 4.66 -1.04 -37.70
CA GLU A 78 6.09 -0.92 -38.01
C GLU A 78 6.94 -0.11 -37.01
N GLY A 79 7.91 -0.77 -36.39
CA GLY A 79 8.79 -0.16 -35.41
C GLY A 79 8.36 -0.43 -33.96
N ILE A 80 8.99 0.31 -33.05
CA ILE A 80 8.88 0.09 -31.61
C ILE A 80 8.04 1.21 -31.00
N ALA A 81 6.83 0.88 -30.57
CA ALA A 81 6.05 1.74 -29.69
C ALA A 81 6.47 1.53 -28.24
N ARG A 82 7.24 2.46 -27.69
CA ARG A 82 7.57 2.48 -26.26
C ARG A 82 6.40 3.06 -25.48
N VAL A 83 5.83 2.27 -24.57
CA VAL A 83 4.68 2.63 -23.73
C VAL A 83 5.15 2.68 -22.27
N PRO A 84 5.63 3.84 -21.79
CA PRO A 84 5.97 4.03 -20.39
C PRO A 84 4.72 4.16 -19.51
N ILE A 85 4.95 4.01 -18.21
CA ILE A 85 3.91 4.00 -17.17
C ILE A 85 3.11 5.32 -17.08
N ASP A 86 3.73 6.43 -17.48
CA ASP A 86 3.16 7.77 -17.51
C ASP A 86 2.56 8.15 -18.88
N SER A 87 2.49 7.21 -19.82
CA SER A 87 1.93 7.47 -21.14
C SER A 87 0.43 7.76 -21.08
N SER A 88 -0.08 8.45 -22.10
CA SER A 88 -1.48 8.91 -22.17
C SER A 88 -2.53 7.79 -22.22
N VAL A 89 -2.12 6.55 -22.48
CA VAL A 89 -2.98 5.36 -22.44
C VAL A 89 -2.98 4.67 -21.08
N CYS A 90 -2.15 5.14 -20.15
CA CYS A 90 -1.98 4.56 -18.83
C CYS A 90 -2.49 5.51 -17.74
N THR A 91 -3.07 4.96 -16.69
CA THR A 91 -3.50 5.68 -15.49
C THR A 91 -3.26 4.77 -14.29
N ALA A 92 -2.54 5.26 -13.28
CA ALA A 92 -2.13 4.47 -12.11
C ALA A 92 -1.55 3.10 -12.54
N ASN A 93 -0.49 3.13 -13.35
CA ASN A 93 0.25 1.95 -13.80
C ASN A 93 -0.55 0.99 -14.72
N THR A 94 -1.80 1.32 -15.05
CA THR A 94 -2.68 0.50 -15.89
C THR A 94 -2.91 1.14 -17.25
N CYS A 95 -2.41 0.50 -18.30
CA CYS A 95 -2.61 0.87 -19.69
C CYS A 95 -3.86 0.19 -20.26
N SER A 96 -4.88 0.99 -20.60
CA SER A 96 -6.22 0.48 -20.94
C SER A 96 -6.52 0.55 -22.43
N PHE A 97 -6.98 -0.57 -22.98
CA PHE A 97 -7.33 -0.74 -24.38
C PHE A 97 -8.71 -1.38 -24.56
N ALA A 98 -9.44 -0.97 -25.60
CA ALA A 98 -10.66 -1.67 -25.99
C ALA A 98 -10.31 -2.98 -26.73
N ASN A 99 -9.54 -2.86 -27.80
CA ASN A 99 -8.92 -3.99 -28.48
C ASN A 99 -7.47 -3.63 -28.81
N LEU A 100 -6.59 -4.63 -28.88
CA LEU A 100 -5.16 -4.41 -29.14
C LEU A 100 -4.66 -5.35 -30.23
N VAL A 101 -3.95 -4.81 -31.21
CA VAL A 101 -3.38 -5.57 -32.32
C VAL A 101 -1.91 -5.23 -32.50
N ALA A 102 -1.04 -6.23 -32.46
CA ALA A 102 0.35 -6.08 -32.88
C ALA A 102 0.49 -6.59 -34.31
N GLU A 103 0.70 -5.68 -35.25
CA GLU A 103 0.87 -5.99 -36.67
C GLU A 103 2.28 -6.53 -36.97
N SER A 104 2.44 -7.10 -38.16
CA SER A 104 3.76 -7.56 -38.61
C SER A 104 4.76 -6.40 -38.60
N GLY A 105 5.90 -6.59 -37.93
CA GLY A 105 6.93 -5.55 -37.74
C GLY A 105 6.58 -4.49 -36.70
N GLY A 106 5.38 -4.53 -36.12
CA GLY A 106 4.98 -3.67 -35.01
C GLY A 106 5.30 -4.30 -33.66
N GLU A 107 5.90 -3.51 -32.78
CA GLU A 107 6.28 -3.93 -31.44
C GLU A 107 5.74 -2.95 -30.39
N GLY A 108 4.89 -3.45 -29.50
CA GLY A 108 4.51 -2.73 -28.29
C GLY A 108 5.44 -3.07 -27.14
N ARG A 109 6.37 -2.18 -26.79
CA ARG A 109 7.27 -2.35 -25.63
C ARG A 109 6.73 -1.58 -24.43
N PHE A 110 6.24 -2.29 -23.43
CA PHE A 110 5.74 -1.73 -22.18
C PHE A 110 6.88 -1.58 -21.16
N LEU A 111 7.00 -0.39 -20.58
CA LEU A 111 8.10 0.00 -19.69
C LEU A 111 7.55 0.36 -18.31
N GLY A 112 7.81 -0.49 -17.31
CA GLY A 112 7.64 -0.13 -15.91
C GLY A 112 8.72 0.87 -15.45
N ASP A 113 8.65 1.28 -14.20
CA ASP A 113 9.65 2.13 -13.54
C ASP A 113 10.42 1.31 -12.49
N THR A 114 11.62 0.91 -12.87
CA THR A 114 12.51 0.13 -12.00
C THR A 114 12.98 0.90 -10.77
N SER A 115 12.88 2.24 -10.76
CA SER A 115 13.31 3.08 -9.65
C SER A 115 12.25 3.19 -8.54
N THR A 116 10.98 3.03 -8.90
CA THR A 116 9.86 3.01 -7.95
C THR A 116 9.33 1.60 -7.69
N GLY A 117 9.71 0.61 -8.51
CA GLY A 117 9.21 -0.77 -8.44
C GLY A 117 7.88 -0.96 -9.18
N ASP A 118 7.36 0.11 -9.78
CA ASP A 118 6.07 0.10 -10.48
C ASP A 118 6.17 -0.64 -11.81
N TYR A 119 5.28 -1.60 -12.05
CA TYR A 119 5.17 -2.32 -13.32
C TYR A 119 3.89 -1.95 -14.07
N ILE A 120 3.82 -2.26 -15.37
CA ILE A 120 2.63 -2.00 -16.20
C ILE A 120 1.65 -3.17 -16.18
N THR A 121 0.38 -2.83 -15.93
CA THR A 121 -0.77 -3.67 -16.26
C THR A 121 -1.36 -3.26 -17.60
N VAL A 122 -1.44 -4.19 -18.55
CA VAL A 122 -2.11 -4.01 -19.84
C VAL A 122 -3.53 -4.57 -19.74
N ALA A 123 -4.51 -3.70 -19.53
CA ALA A 123 -5.91 -4.07 -19.39
C ALA A 123 -6.64 -3.96 -20.75
N VAL A 124 -7.17 -5.07 -21.25
CA VAL A 124 -7.89 -5.14 -22.52
C VAL A 124 -9.32 -5.62 -22.31
N SER A 125 -10.27 -4.72 -22.55
CA SER A 125 -11.73 -4.98 -22.37
C SER A 125 -12.37 -5.78 -23.50
N GLY A 126 -11.60 -6.08 -24.55
CA GLY A 126 -11.98 -6.91 -25.69
C GLY A 126 -10.86 -7.88 -26.05
N ASP A 127 -10.49 -7.94 -27.33
CA ASP A 127 -9.57 -8.93 -27.86
C ASP A 127 -8.14 -8.39 -28.03
N VAL A 128 -7.17 -9.31 -27.92
CA VAL A 128 -5.77 -9.08 -28.28
C VAL A 128 -5.39 -9.98 -29.44
N THR A 129 -4.82 -9.41 -30.50
CA THR A 129 -4.29 -10.16 -31.64
C THR A 129 -2.82 -9.83 -31.84
N VAL A 130 -1.95 -10.84 -31.76
CA VAL A 130 -0.53 -10.69 -32.10
C VAL A 130 -0.29 -11.39 -33.43
N ASN A 131 -0.17 -10.61 -34.50
CA ASN A 131 0.04 -11.14 -35.85
C ASN A 131 1.46 -11.70 -36.02
N SER A 132 1.66 -12.52 -37.06
CA SER A 132 2.99 -13.05 -37.36
C SER A 132 3.98 -11.92 -37.66
N GLY A 133 5.10 -11.91 -36.93
CA GLY A 133 6.10 -10.85 -36.97
C GLY A 133 5.76 -9.63 -36.11
N GLY A 134 4.60 -9.60 -35.44
CA GLY A 134 4.27 -8.60 -34.43
C GLY A 134 4.69 -9.05 -33.03
N SER A 135 4.89 -8.09 -32.13
CA SER A 135 5.36 -8.35 -30.77
C SER A 135 4.66 -7.48 -29.71
N ILE A 136 4.37 -8.08 -28.56
CA ILE A 136 4.02 -7.37 -27.32
C ILE A 136 5.03 -7.77 -26.26
N THR A 137 5.79 -6.82 -25.73
CA THR A 137 7.02 -7.14 -25.00
C THR A 137 7.30 -6.20 -23.83
N ALA A 138 8.05 -6.70 -22.86
CA ALA A 138 8.78 -5.94 -21.84
C ALA A 138 10.27 -6.37 -21.83
N ASP A 139 10.80 -6.82 -22.97
CA ASP A 139 12.20 -7.24 -23.11
C ASP A 139 13.13 -6.10 -22.69
N GLU A 140 14.18 -6.47 -21.95
CA GLU A 140 15.28 -5.56 -21.52
C GLU A 140 14.81 -4.38 -20.65
N SER A 141 13.60 -4.47 -20.08
CA SER A 141 12.93 -3.38 -19.36
C SER A 141 12.86 -3.63 -17.84
N GLY A 142 13.68 -4.54 -17.32
CA GLY A 142 13.85 -4.82 -15.90
C GLY A 142 15.07 -4.12 -15.32
N CYS A 143 15.62 -4.65 -14.22
CA CYS A 143 16.70 -3.98 -13.51
C CYS A 143 17.92 -3.74 -14.42
N PRO A 144 18.54 -2.55 -14.36
CA PRO A 144 19.78 -2.25 -15.07
C PRO A 144 20.90 -3.22 -14.73
N ALA A 145 21.98 -3.18 -15.52
CA ALA A 145 23.19 -3.93 -15.25
C ALA A 145 23.68 -3.72 -13.80
N SER A 146 24.17 -4.79 -13.19
CA SER A 146 24.62 -4.85 -11.79
C SER A 146 23.57 -4.44 -10.73
N GLN A 147 22.28 -4.47 -11.08
CA GLN A 147 21.18 -4.24 -10.13
C GLN A 147 20.24 -5.44 -10.05
N SER A 148 19.59 -5.55 -8.89
CA SER A 148 18.55 -6.54 -8.63
C SER A 148 17.35 -5.89 -7.98
N ALA A 149 16.17 -6.47 -8.23
CA ALA A 149 14.95 -6.03 -7.59
C ALA A 149 15.00 -6.43 -6.10
N ASN A 150 14.64 -5.50 -5.23
CA ASN A 150 14.33 -5.83 -3.84
C ASN A 150 13.11 -6.76 -3.83
N SER A 151 13.18 -7.87 -3.11
CA SER A 151 12.12 -8.90 -3.10
C SER A 151 10.82 -8.50 -2.40
N SER A 152 10.79 -7.34 -1.74
CA SER A 152 9.59 -6.79 -1.10
C SER A 152 9.02 -5.60 -1.86
N THR A 153 9.88 -4.70 -2.38
CA THR A 153 9.42 -3.46 -3.01
C THR A 153 9.50 -3.45 -4.54
N ASN A 154 10.13 -4.47 -5.13
CA ASN A 154 10.44 -4.54 -6.56
C ASN A 154 11.34 -3.40 -7.10
N ILE A 155 11.83 -2.51 -6.22
CA ILE A 155 12.74 -1.43 -6.58
C ILE A 155 14.10 -2.04 -6.94
N CYS A 156 14.63 -1.68 -8.10
CA CYS A 156 15.96 -2.09 -8.53
C CYS A 156 17.03 -1.24 -7.82
N ALA A 157 17.97 -1.91 -7.17
CA ALA A 157 19.08 -1.27 -6.49
C ALA A 157 20.36 -2.11 -6.58
N ASP A 158 21.49 -1.48 -6.27
CA ASP A 158 22.76 -2.16 -6.12
C ASP A 158 22.70 -3.10 -4.91
N GLY A 159 23.12 -4.35 -5.05
CA GLY A 159 23.30 -5.26 -3.90
C GLY A 159 22.64 -6.64 -3.95
N GLY A 160 22.16 -7.11 -5.11
CA GLY A 160 21.63 -8.48 -5.26
C GLY A 160 22.07 -9.21 -6.54
N SER A 161 22.73 -8.53 -7.46
CA SER A 161 23.14 -9.07 -8.76
C SER A 161 24.47 -9.82 -8.66
N SER A 162 24.75 -10.65 -9.66
CA SER A 162 26.09 -11.23 -9.92
C SER A 162 27.20 -10.20 -9.75
N GLU A 163 28.30 -10.57 -9.08
CA GLU A 163 29.42 -9.66 -8.83
C GLU A 163 30.03 -9.16 -10.14
N GLY A 164 30.14 -7.84 -10.26
CA GLY A 164 30.90 -7.18 -11.30
C GLY A 164 32.39 -7.39 -11.05
N GLY A 165 33.09 -7.82 -12.09
CA GLY A 165 34.49 -8.19 -11.98
C GLY A 165 35.44 -6.99 -11.93
N ASN A 166 36.54 -7.10 -11.20
CA ASN A 166 37.71 -6.22 -11.33
C ASN A 166 38.23 -6.23 -12.79
N ASP A 167 39.25 -5.42 -13.14
CA ASP A 167 39.81 -5.28 -14.51
C ASP A 167 40.18 -6.60 -15.26
N ASN A 168 40.18 -7.75 -14.59
CA ASN A 168 40.47 -9.08 -15.17
C ASN A 168 39.36 -10.13 -15.01
N GLU A 169 38.15 -9.76 -14.59
CA GLU A 169 37.06 -10.69 -14.29
C GLU A 169 35.87 -10.46 -15.23
N SER A 170 35.40 -11.50 -15.93
CA SER A 170 34.17 -11.46 -16.74
C SER A 170 32.92 -11.31 -15.85
N GLY A 171 31.88 -10.61 -16.30
CA GLY A 171 30.63 -10.49 -15.54
C GLY A 171 29.84 -11.81 -15.42
N GLY A 172 29.28 -12.07 -14.24
CA GLY A 172 28.32 -13.16 -14.02
C GLY A 172 26.92 -12.81 -14.56
N GLY A 173 26.08 -13.81 -14.81
CA GLY A 173 24.70 -13.60 -15.25
C GLY A 173 23.77 -13.22 -14.09
N GLY A 174 22.74 -12.42 -14.37
CA GLY A 174 21.70 -12.06 -13.39
C GLY A 174 20.82 -13.25 -13.01
N ALA A 175 20.19 -13.22 -11.84
CA ALA A 175 19.27 -14.26 -11.38
C ALA A 175 17.87 -13.69 -11.10
N PHE A 176 16.84 -14.51 -11.32
CA PHE A 176 15.47 -14.18 -10.93
C PHE A 176 14.66 -15.43 -10.56
N ALA A 177 14.25 -16.23 -11.54
CA ALA A 177 13.58 -17.51 -11.30
C ALA A 177 14.48 -18.71 -11.62
N GLY A 178 15.43 -18.50 -12.52
CA GLY A 178 16.65 -19.29 -12.62
C GLY A 178 17.84 -18.55 -12.01
N THR A 179 18.86 -19.31 -11.64
CA THR A 179 20.18 -18.80 -11.26
C THR A 179 20.94 -18.34 -12.49
N GLY A 180 21.73 -17.28 -12.35
CA GLY A 180 22.66 -16.85 -13.38
C GLY A 180 23.90 -17.73 -13.42
N GLY A 181 24.51 -17.83 -14.59
CA GLY A 181 25.77 -18.52 -14.79
C GLY A 181 26.97 -17.69 -14.33
N ASN A 182 28.01 -18.37 -13.87
CA ASN A 182 29.34 -17.78 -13.65
C ASN A 182 29.98 -17.41 -14.99
N GLY A 183 30.70 -16.28 -15.01
CA GLY A 183 31.63 -15.93 -16.06
C GLY A 183 32.90 -16.79 -15.99
N SER A 184 33.61 -16.88 -17.11
CA SER A 184 34.79 -17.75 -17.27
C SER A 184 36.01 -17.31 -16.44
N HIS A 185 36.05 -16.06 -15.97
CA HIS A 185 37.21 -15.46 -15.30
C HIS A 185 36.89 -14.87 -13.92
N GLY A 186 36.00 -15.49 -13.15
CA GLY A 186 35.82 -15.19 -11.72
C GLY A 186 34.55 -14.43 -11.35
N GLY A 187 33.81 -13.87 -12.31
CA GLY A 187 32.49 -13.30 -12.03
C GLY A 187 31.49 -14.37 -11.64
N VAL A 188 30.95 -14.23 -10.44
CA VAL A 188 29.97 -15.16 -9.87
C VAL A 188 28.58 -14.78 -10.36
N GLY A 189 27.86 -15.75 -10.91
CA GLY A 189 26.46 -15.58 -11.32
C GLY A 189 25.54 -15.39 -10.11
N GLY A 190 24.42 -14.71 -10.31
CA GLY A 190 23.41 -14.56 -9.27
C GLY A 190 22.86 -15.93 -8.84
N SER A 191 22.71 -16.15 -7.54
CA SER A 191 22.24 -17.42 -6.98
C SER A 191 20.87 -17.33 -6.30
N THR A 192 20.44 -16.11 -5.93
CA THR A 192 19.17 -15.88 -5.25
C THR A 192 18.03 -15.76 -6.24
N THR A 193 16.99 -16.58 -6.06
CA THR A 193 15.71 -16.43 -6.77
C THR A 193 14.69 -15.69 -5.92
N TYR A 194 13.79 -14.92 -6.52
CA TYR A 194 12.79 -14.11 -5.80
C TYR A 194 11.45 -14.02 -6.54
N GLY A 195 10.44 -13.46 -5.86
CA GLY A 195 9.07 -13.32 -6.35
C GLY A 195 8.27 -14.63 -6.39
N ASP A 196 6.97 -14.52 -6.65
CA ASP A 196 6.05 -15.64 -6.73
C ASP A 196 5.99 -16.24 -8.16
N SER A 197 5.98 -17.57 -8.25
CA SER A 197 5.75 -18.31 -9.49
C SER A 197 4.29 -18.30 -9.96
N THR A 198 3.33 -18.10 -9.05
CA THR A 198 1.89 -18.15 -9.38
C THR A 198 1.28 -16.79 -9.68
N ALA A 199 1.88 -15.70 -9.21
CA ALA A 199 1.61 -14.31 -9.61
C ALA A 199 2.92 -13.53 -9.80
N PRO A 200 3.66 -13.73 -10.91
CA PRO A 200 4.94 -13.07 -11.13
C PRO A 200 4.79 -11.56 -11.43
N VAL A 201 5.30 -10.73 -10.51
CA VAL A 201 5.19 -9.25 -10.59
C VAL A 201 6.55 -8.53 -10.56
N PHE A 202 7.65 -9.28 -10.42
CA PHE A 202 8.97 -8.69 -10.18
C PHE A 202 9.81 -8.53 -11.45
N PHE A 203 10.62 -7.48 -11.49
CA PHE A 203 11.60 -7.27 -12.55
C PHE A 203 12.71 -8.33 -12.49
N GLY A 204 13.21 -8.72 -13.66
CA GLY A 204 14.45 -9.50 -13.76
C GLY A 204 15.64 -8.67 -13.31
N SER A 205 16.62 -9.31 -12.69
CA SER A 205 17.92 -8.71 -12.33
C SER A 205 18.82 -8.52 -13.56
N GLY A 206 19.64 -7.48 -13.55
CA GLY A 206 20.69 -7.27 -14.52
C GLY A 206 21.88 -8.21 -14.31
N GLY A 207 22.64 -8.44 -15.37
CA GLY A 207 23.92 -9.15 -15.33
C GLY A 207 25.05 -8.28 -14.78
N GLY A 208 26.11 -8.92 -14.30
CA GLY A 208 27.27 -8.24 -13.73
C GLY A 208 28.12 -7.55 -14.80
N ASP A 209 28.69 -6.41 -14.42
CA ASP A 209 29.61 -5.65 -15.25
C ASP A 209 31.05 -6.22 -15.23
N ASN A 210 31.88 -5.70 -16.13
CA ASN A 210 33.34 -5.82 -16.09
C ASN A 210 33.95 -4.42 -16.38
N ALA A 211 35.21 -4.19 -16.01
CA ALA A 211 35.91 -2.93 -16.31
C ALA A 211 35.85 -2.53 -17.81
N GLY A 212 34.91 -1.65 -18.13
CA GLY A 212 34.69 -1.12 -19.48
C GLY A 212 33.56 -1.79 -20.27
N SER A 213 32.93 -2.86 -19.76
CA SER A 213 31.75 -3.48 -20.39
C SER A 213 30.61 -3.64 -19.41
N SER A 214 29.38 -3.42 -19.88
CA SER A 214 28.19 -3.53 -19.03
C SER A 214 27.51 -4.89 -19.16
N GLY A 215 26.93 -5.38 -18.08
CA GLY A 215 25.98 -6.49 -18.12
C GLY A 215 24.73 -6.15 -18.92
N GLY A 216 23.94 -7.17 -19.24
CA GLY A 216 22.62 -6.99 -19.83
C GLY A 216 21.59 -6.57 -18.77
N ALA A 217 20.66 -5.69 -19.12
CA ALA A 217 19.50 -5.41 -18.28
C ALA A 217 18.60 -6.66 -18.13
N GLY A 218 17.94 -6.79 -16.98
CA GLY A 218 16.94 -7.83 -16.78
C GLY A 218 15.68 -7.62 -17.64
N GLY A 219 14.87 -8.67 -17.77
CA GLY A 219 13.55 -8.56 -18.41
C GLY A 219 12.56 -7.80 -17.53
N GLY A 220 11.66 -7.07 -18.17
CA GLY A 220 10.62 -6.29 -17.51
C GLY A 220 9.48 -7.14 -16.94
N VAL A 221 8.43 -6.46 -16.49
CA VAL A 221 7.18 -7.09 -16.05
C VAL A 221 6.10 -6.76 -17.09
N LEU A 222 5.48 -7.80 -17.65
CA LEU A 222 4.38 -7.67 -18.59
C LEU A 222 3.17 -8.44 -18.08
N LEU A 223 2.16 -7.70 -17.61
CA LEU A 223 0.88 -8.26 -17.24
C LEU A 223 -0.18 -7.98 -18.30
N LEU A 224 -0.63 -9.01 -19.00
CA LEU A 224 -1.71 -8.93 -19.98
C LEU A 224 -3.01 -9.43 -19.36
N ASN A 225 -3.94 -8.54 -19.03
CA ASN A 225 -5.27 -8.87 -18.53
C ASN A 225 -6.32 -8.65 -19.61
N ILE A 226 -6.82 -9.74 -20.19
CA ILE A 226 -7.63 -9.75 -21.41
C ILE A 226 -8.99 -10.36 -21.09
N THR A 227 -10.04 -9.54 -21.12
CA THR A 227 -11.40 -10.02 -20.88
C THR A 227 -11.97 -10.83 -22.05
N GLY A 228 -11.43 -10.64 -23.27
CA GLY A 228 -11.80 -11.37 -24.48
C GLY A 228 -10.80 -12.47 -24.86
N THR A 229 -10.52 -12.57 -26.15
CA THR A 229 -9.67 -13.59 -26.75
C THR A 229 -8.24 -13.07 -26.98
N LEU A 230 -7.24 -13.83 -26.55
CA LEU A 230 -5.85 -13.68 -26.99
C LEU A 230 -5.59 -14.58 -28.19
N THR A 231 -5.42 -14.00 -29.38
CA THR A 231 -5.00 -14.72 -30.60
C THR A 231 -3.51 -14.51 -30.85
N ASN A 232 -2.67 -15.50 -30.51
CA ASN A 232 -1.22 -15.39 -30.68
C ASN A 232 -0.69 -16.12 -31.92
N SER A 233 -0.18 -15.34 -32.88
CA SER A 233 0.59 -15.81 -34.05
C SER A 233 1.97 -15.14 -34.17
N GLY A 234 2.31 -14.26 -33.24
CA GLY A 234 3.59 -13.53 -33.16
C GLY A 234 4.33 -13.85 -31.89
N THR A 235 4.92 -12.84 -31.24
CA THR A 235 5.73 -12.97 -30.03
C THR A 235 5.14 -12.20 -28.85
N ILE A 236 5.13 -12.81 -27.68
CA ILE A 236 4.87 -12.15 -26.40
C ILE A 236 6.07 -12.41 -25.49
N SER A 237 6.74 -11.38 -24.97
CA SER A 237 8.00 -11.63 -24.24
C SER A 237 8.38 -10.65 -23.14
N ALA A 238 9.20 -11.13 -22.19
CA ALA A 238 9.89 -10.37 -21.15
C ALA A 238 11.32 -10.91 -20.96
N ASN A 239 12.10 -10.98 -22.03
CA ASN A 239 13.47 -11.49 -22.03
C ASN A 239 14.47 -10.50 -21.40
N GLY A 240 15.53 -11.02 -20.79
CA GLY A 240 16.71 -10.24 -20.40
C GLY A 240 17.60 -9.90 -21.61
N GLU A 241 18.36 -8.83 -21.48
CA GLU A 241 19.34 -8.39 -22.47
C GLU A 241 20.60 -9.26 -22.42
N ASP A 242 21.21 -9.52 -23.58
CA ASP A 242 22.53 -10.13 -23.65
C ASP A 242 23.60 -9.22 -23.01
N GLY A 243 24.62 -9.83 -22.41
CA GLY A 243 25.78 -9.11 -21.89
C GLY A 243 26.51 -8.36 -23.00
N LYS A 244 27.05 -7.18 -22.69
CA LYS A 244 27.77 -6.37 -23.68
C LYS A 244 29.24 -6.75 -23.72
N LYS A 245 29.84 -6.57 -24.89
CA LYS A 245 31.28 -6.78 -25.14
C LYS A 245 31.99 -5.46 -25.34
N TYR A 246 33.13 -5.28 -24.66
CA TYR A 246 34.03 -4.15 -24.88
C TYR A 246 35.47 -4.63 -25.00
N GLY A 247 36.05 -4.62 -26.20
CA GLY A 247 37.42 -5.09 -26.40
C GLY A 247 37.56 -6.62 -26.29
N ILE A 248 38.77 -7.09 -25.93
CA ILE A 248 39.14 -8.53 -25.99
C ILE A 248 38.95 -9.27 -24.65
N ASN A 249 39.09 -8.54 -23.53
CA ASN A 249 39.10 -9.09 -22.16
C ASN A 249 37.98 -8.50 -21.29
N ALA A 250 36.97 -7.88 -21.90
CA ALA A 250 35.98 -7.13 -21.17
C ALA A 250 34.57 -7.47 -21.67
N CYS A 251 33.82 -8.11 -20.77
CA CYS A 251 32.60 -8.81 -21.12
C CYS A 251 31.64 -8.88 -19.94
N GLY A 252 30.41 -8.40 -20.13
CA GLY A 252 29.33 -8.46 -19.14
C GLY A 252 28.55 -9.78 -19.21
N GLY A 253 27.90 -10.14 -18.10
CA GLY A 253 26.96 -11.27 -18.08
C GLY A 253 25.59 -10.88 -18.62
N GLY A 254 24.80 -11.88 -19.01
CA GLY A 254 23.44 -11.67 -19.48
C GLY A 254 22.48 -11.32 -18.34
N GLY A 255 21.50 -10.46 -18.62
CA GLY A 255 20.41 -10.16 -17.70
C GLY A 255 19.46 -11.35 -17.56
N SER A 256 18.82 -11.49 -16.41
CA SER A 256 17.81 -12.54 -16.22
C SER A 256 16.51 -12.23 -16.97
N GLY A 257 15.71 -13.25 -17.29
CA GLY A 257 14.35 -13.06 -17.78
C GLY A 257 13.48 -12.37 -16.73
N GLY A 258 12.40 -11.73 -17.19
CA GLY A 258 11.46 -11.00 -16.33
C GLY A 258 10.20 -11.79 -15.96
N SER A 259 9.14 -11.06 -15.65
CA SER A 259 7.83 -11.62 -15.28
C SER A 259 6.84 -11.44 -16.43
N LEU A 260 6.25 -12.54 -16.88
CA LEU A 260 5.19 -12.54 -17.89
C LEU A 260 3.94 -13.21 -17.32
N TYR A 261 2.88 -12.43 -17.17
CA TYR A 261 1.57 -12.91 -16.74
C TYR A 261 0.53 -12.66 -17.82
N VAL A 262 -0.21 -13.70 -18.20
CA VAL A 262 -1.27 -13.62 -19.20
C VAL A 262 -2.57 -14.18 -18.62
N SER A 263 -3.59 -13.33 -18.47
CA SER A 263 -4.95 -13.72 -18.16
C SER A 263 -5.84 -13.45 -19.38
N ALA A 264 -6.55 -14.46 -19.88
CA ALA A 264 -7.45 -14.31 -21.01
C ALA A 264 -8.73 -15.13 -20.85
N ALA A 265 -9.89 -14.63 -21.27
CA ALA A 265 -11.08 -15.48 -21.32
C ALA A 265 -10.89 -16.65 -22.28
N THR A 266 -10.35 -16.40 -23.49
CA THR A 266 -10.05 -17.43 -24.48
C THR A 266 -8.63 -17.32 -25.02
N LEU A 267 -7.90 -18.43 -25.10
CA LEU A 267 -6.63 -18.51 -25.83
C LEU A 267 -6.86 -19.08 -27.24
N ALA A 268 -6.24 -18.47 -28.25
CA ALA A 268 -6.31 -18.88 -29.65
C ALA A 268 -4.97 -18.66 -30.37
N GLY A 269 -4.89 -19.10 -31.63
CA GLY A 269 -3.69 -19.02 -32.45
C GLY A 269 -2.77 -20.24 -32.31
N ALA A 270 -1.55 -20.13 -32.85
CA ALA A 270 -0.64 -21.27 -33.02
C ALA A 270 0.83 -20.99 -32.65
N SER A 271 1.20 -19.75 -32.30
CA SER A 271 2.58 -19.41 -31.97
C SER A 271 2.97 -19.85 -30.56
N THR A 272 4.10 -20.55 -30.43
CA THR A 272 4.70 -20.91 -29.14
C THR A 272 5.65 -19.84 -28.60
N ASN A 273 5.73 -18.67 -29.24
CA ASN A 273 6.65 -17.60 -28.87
C ASN A 273 6.10 -16.78 -27.71
N VAL A 274 6.09 -17.39 -26.53
CA VAL A 274 5.77 -16.77 -25.25
C VAL A 274 7.01 -16.91 -24.38
N PHE A 275 7.76 -15.84 -24.15
CA PHE A 275 9.13 -15.94 -23.62
C PHE A 275 9.40 -15.07 -22.39
N ALA A 276 10.19 -15.59 -21.45
CA ALA A 276 10.80 -14.84 -20.37
C ALA A 276 12.21 -15.43 -20.15
N LYS A 277 13.05 -15.34 -21.19
CA LYS A 277 14.37 -15.96 -21.20
C LYS A 277 15.42 -15.05 -20.58
N GLY A 278 16.45 -15.66 -19.98
CA GLY A 278 17.68 -14.93 -19.69
C GLY A 278 18.43 -14.57 -20.97
N GLY A 279 19.13 -13.44 -20.94
CA GLY A 279 20.08 -13.04 -21.96
C GLY A 279 21.36 -13.86 -21.89
N ASN A 280 22.06 -13.99 -23.01
CA ASN A 280 23.33 -14.69 -23.11
C ASN A 280 24.45 -13.85 -22.48
N GLY A 281 25.46 -14.53 -21.93
CA GLY A 281 26.73 -13.87 -21.65
C GLY A 281 27.44 -13.52 -22.96
N CYS A 282 28.24 -12.46 -22.97
CA CYS A 282 29.00 -12.13 -24.17
C CYS A 282 30.19 -13.07 -24.39
N ASP A 283 30.52 -13.27 -25.67
CA ASP A 283 31.61 -14.13 -26.13
C ASP A 283 32.90 -13.32 -26.39
N SER A 284 33.96 -13.59 -25.61
CA SER A 284 35.27 -12.94 -25.74
C SER A 284 36.41 -13.84 -25.26
N ALA A 285 37.59 -13.28 -24.93
CA ALA A 285 38.57 -14.08 -24.20
C ALA A 285 38.09 -14.34 -22.76
N TYR A 286 37.34 -13.40 -22.19
CA TYR A 286 36.73 -13.46 -20.86
C TYR A 286 35.22 -13.56 -21.02
N ASP A 287 34.71 -14.74 -21.29
CA ASP A 287 33.28 -15.01 -21.51
C ASP A 287 32.42 -14.67 -20.30
N GLY A 288 31.33 -13.93 -20.53
CA GLY A 288 30.32 -13.62 -19.52
C GLY A 288 29.40 -14.80 -19.22
N GLY A 289 28.80 -14.84 -18.03
CA GLY A 289 27.81 -15.85 -17.67
C GLY A 289 26.43 -15.59 -18.29
N GLY A 290 25.68 -16.65 -18.60
CA GLY A 290 24.30 -16.53 -19.08
C GLY A 290 23.33 -16.13 -17.97
N GLY A 291 22.33 -15.29 -18.26
CA GLY A 291 21.32 -14.88 -17.29
C GLY A 291 20.32 -16.00 -16.96
N GLY A 292 19.80 -16.02 -15.73
CA GLY A 292 18.75 -16.96 -15.33
C GLY A 292 17.43 -16.73 -16.06
N GLY A 293 16.62 -17.78 -16.23
CA GLY A 293 15.28 -17.67 -16.79
C GLY A 293 14.30 -16.89 -15.90
N GLY A 294 13.24 -16.38 -16.51
CA GLY A 294 12.18 -15.63 -15.85
C GLY A 294 10.97 -16.47 -15.45
N ARG A 295 9.84 -15.81 -15.18
CA ARG A 295 8.59 -16.45 -14.78
C ARG A 295 7.52 -16.23 -15.83
N ILE A 296 6.84 -17.30 -16.23
CA ILE A 296 5.68 -17.24 -17.11
C ILE A 296 4.48 -17.85 -16.39
N CYS A 297 3.40 -17.11 -16.30
CA CYS A 297 2.14 -17.58 -15.73
C CYS A 297 0.99 -17.29 -16.69
N ILE A 298 0.16 -18.30 -16.96
CA ILE A 298 -0.96 -18.21 -17.91
C ILE A 298 -2.25 -18.70 -17.25
N VAL A 299 -3.23 -17.80 -17.15
CA VAL A 299 -4.58 -18.05 -16.67
C VAL A 299 -5.56 -17.92 -17.84
N TYR A 300 -6.49 -18.86 -17.95
CA TYR A 300 -7.52 -18.81 -18.99
C TYR A 300 -8.81 -19.52 -18.59
N THR A 301 -9.92 -19.12 -19.22
CA THR A 301 -11.21 -19.84 -19.07
C THR A 301 -11.37 -20.93 -20.12
N THR A 302 -11.04 -20.64 -21.39
CA THR A 302 -11.13 -21.59 -22.51
C THR A 302 -9.83 -21.59 -23.32
N ASP A 303 -9.24 -22.77 -23.55
CA ASP A 303 -8.11 -22.93 -24.48
C ASP A 303 -8.62 -23.49 -25.82
N SER A 304 -8.55 -22.65 -26.86
CA SER A 304 -8.80 -23.02 -28.27
C SER A 304 -7.52 -22.93 -29.11
N SER A 305 -6.36 -22.79 -28.47
CA SER A 305 -5.07 -22.64 -29.13
C SER A 305 -4.43 -23.99 -29.44
N THR A 306 -3.37 -23.98 -30.26
CA THR A 306 -2.50 -25.15 -30.47
C THR A 306 -1.13 -25.02 -29.82
N TRP A 307 -0.87 -23.92 -29.12
CA TRP A 307 0.47 -23.60 -28.60
C TRP A 307 0.63 -23.85 -27.10
N LEU A 308 -0.45 -23.71 -26.30
CA LEU A 308 -0.35 -23.75 -24.84
C LEU A 308 0.28 -25.06 -24.34
N SER A 309 -0.12 -26.21 -24.87
CA SER A 309 0.42 -27.52 -24.48
C SER A 309 1.89 -27.74 -24.84
N SER A 310 2.42 -26.99 -25.80
CA SER A 310 3.82 -27.09 -26.25
C SER A 310 4.79 -26.23 -25.45
N LEU A 311 4.30 -25.31 -24.62
CA LEU A 311 5.17 -24.45 -23.82
C LEU A 311 5.85 -25.23 -22.69
N SER A 312 7.13 -24.95 -22.43
CA SER A 312 7.88 -25.52 -21.31
C SER A 312 8.89 -24.53 -20.74
N ALA A 313 9.15 -24.58 -19.43
CA ALA A 313 10.13 -23.69 -18.79
C ALA A 313 11.51 -23.78 -19.46
N ALA A 314 11.96 -24.98 -19.82
CA ALA A 314 13.25 -25.22 -20.47
C ALA A 314 13.42 -24.52 -21.84
N THR A 315 12.34 -24.08 -22.48
CA THR A 315 12.39 -23.39 -23.79
C THR A 315 11.82 -21.98 -23.74
N ASN A 316 10.77 -21.77 -22.95
CA ASN A 316 10.04 -20.51 -22.89
C ASN A 316 10.57 -19.59 -21.79
N ALA A 317 10.99 -20.15 -20.66
CA ALA A 317 11.64 -19.45 -19.55
C ALA A 317 13.09 -19.94 -19.38
N ALA A 318 13.78 -20.21 -20.49
CA ALA A 318 15.14 -20.74 -20.46
C ALA A 318 16.13 -19.71 -19.88
N GLY A 319 17.20 -20.19 -19.25
CA GLY A 319 18.36 -19.33 -19.01
C GLY A 319 19.09 -19.03 -20.32
N GLY A 320 19.88 -17.97 -20.31
CA GLY A 320 20.77 -17.61 -21.41
C GLY A 320 22.04 -18.46 -21.42
N THR A 321 22.70 -18.51 -22.57
CA THR A 321 23.92 -19.29 -22.75
C THR A 321 25.14 -18.54 -22.21
N GLY A 322 26.02 -19.25 -21.49
CA GLY A 322 27.37 -18.81 -21.16
C GLY A 322 28.37 -19.36 -22.20
N PRO A 323 29.01 -18.53 -23.03
CA PRO A 323 29.95 -19.02 -24.03
C PRO A 323 31.25 -19.58 -23.43
N GLY A 324 31.93 -20.43 -24.22
CA GLY A 324 33.26 -20.93 -23.88
C GLY A 324 33.33 -21.67 -22.55
N ALA A 325 34.07 -21.10 -21.59
CA ALA A 325 34.23 -21.67 -20.25
C ALA A 325 33.27 -21.05 -19.20
N ALA A 326 32.42 -20.10 -19.60
CA ALA A 326 31.35 -19.61 -18.76
C ALA A 326 30.24 -20.67 -18.64
N THR A 327 29.29 -20.42 -17.75
CA THR A 327 28.16 -21.33 -17.52
C THR A 327 26.85 -20.70 -17.95
N ASP A 328 25.92 -21.55 -18.39
CA ASP A 328 24.56 -21.14 -18.73
C ASP A 328 23.78 -20.75 -17.47
N GLY A 329 22.85 -19.82 -17.62
CA GLY A 329 21.81 -19.61 -16.62
C GLY A 329 20.86 -20.81 -16.58
N THR A 330 20.25 -21.06 -15.43
CA THR A 330 19.23 -22.12 -15.31
C THR A 330 17.87 -21.60 -15.77
N ALA A 331 16.98 -22.51 -16.18
CA ALA A 331 15.62 -22.14 -16.55
C ALA A 331 14.84 -21.65 -15.32
N GLY A 332 13.92 -20.72 -15.54
CA GLY A 332 12.98 -20.24 -14.53
C GLY A 332 11.71 -21.08 -14.47
N SER A 333 10.58 -20.45 -14.22
CA SER A 333 9.29 -21.14 -14.01
C SER A 333 8.29 -20.86 -15.13
N LEU A 334 7.48 -21.88 -15.44
CA LEU A 334 6.33 -21.73 -16.31
C LEU A 334 5.14 -22.48 -15.70
N ASP A 335 4.07 -21.75 -15.39
CA ASP A 335 2.84 -22.29 -14.80
C ASP A 335 1.62 -21.98 -15.69
N LYS A 336 0.69 -22.93 -15.74
CA LYS A 336 -0.56 -22.89 -16.52
C LYS A 336 -1.78 -23.37 -15.72
N THR A 337 -1.58 -23.74 -14.46
CA THR A 337 -2.54 -24.52 -13.66
C THR A 337 -2.73 -23.99 -12.24
N THR A 338 -1.65 -23.51 -11.63
CA THR A 338 -1.65 -23.02 -10.24
C THR A 338 -1.50 -21.51 -10.14
N CYS A 339 -1.39 -20.84 -11.29
CA CYS A 339 -1.50 -19.39 -11.41
C CYS A 339 -2.73 -18.85 -10.69
N THR A 340 -2.51 -17.93 -9.75
CA THR A 340 -3.56 -17.19 -9.04
C THR A 340 -3.93 -15.95 -9.85
N SER A 341 -5.12 -15.39 -9.64
CA SER A 341 -5.45 -14.06 -10.14
C SER A 341 -4.51 -13.04 -9.51
N PHE A 342 -3.87 -12.21 -10.34
CA PHE A 342 -2.75 -11.32 -10.00
C PHE A 342 -2.98 -10.35 -8.84
N ASN A 343 -4.23 -9.97 -8.61
CA ASN A 343 -4.61 -9.13 -7.51
C ASN A 343 -5.76 -9.82 -6.82
N GLN A 344 -5.49 -10.49 -5.70
CA GLN A 344 -6.55 -10.92 -4.83
C GLN A 344 -6.87 -9.76 -3.90
N PRO A 345 -8.13 -9.32 -3.82
CA PRO A 345 -8.46 -8.24 -2.92
C PRO A 345 -8.04 -8.58 -1.48
N PRO A 346 -7.47 -7.62 -0.72
CA PRO A 346 -7.03 -7.87 0.63
C PRO A 346 -8.22 -8.27 1.50
N THR A 347 -7.92 -8.94 2.60
CA THR A 347 -8.93 -9.38 3.54
C THR A 347 -8.80 -8.62 4.86
N ALA A 348 -9.96 -8.23 5.40
CA ALA A 348 -10.07 -7.74 6.76
C ALA A 348 -10.97 -8.72 7.52
N THR A 349 -10.52 -9.19 8.68
CA THR A 349 -11.29 -10.13 9.50
C THR A 349 -11.23 -9.76 10.97
N GLY A 350 -12.19 -10.24 11.75
CA GLY A 350 -12.15 -10.09 13.21
C GLY A 350 -12.25 -8.65 13.73
N THR A 351 -12.84 -7.71 12.98
CA THR A 351 -12.97 -6.32 13.43
C THR A 351 -13.69 -6.23 14.79
N THR A 352 -13.02 -5.64 15.77
CA THR A 352 -13.55 -5.37 17.10
C THR A 352 -13.44 -3.88 17.42
N ALA A 353 -14.36 -3.39 18.26
CA ALA A 353 -14.36 -2.02 18.75
C ALA A 353 -14.64 -2.04 20.25
N THR A 354 -13.81 -1.35 21.04
CA THR A 354 -13.90 -1.31 22.50
C THR A 354 -13.72 0.13 22.98
N ALA A 355 -14.75 0.67 23.65
CA ALA A 355 -14.67 1.97 24.30
C ALA A 355 -13.66 1.93 25.47
N LEU A 356 -12.90 3.00 25.67
CA LEU A 356 -11.94 3.10 26.77
C LEU A 356 -12.61 3.33 28.13
N ASN A 357 -13.85 3.83 28.13
CA ASN A 357 -14.66 4.12 29.32
C ASN A 357 -13.95 5.05 30.33
N ASP A 358 -13.22 6.02 29.82
CA ASP A 358 -12.47 7.04 30.58
C ASP A 358 -13.06 8.45 30.41
N GLY A 359 -14.28 8.55 29.84
CA GLY A 359 -14.97 9.81 29.56
C GLY A 359 -14.39 10.60 28.38
N THR A 360 -13.40 10.06 27.67
CA THR A 360 -12.80 10.77 26.52
C THR A 360 -13.57 10.55 25.21
N GLY A 361 -14.51 9.61 25.18
CA GLY A 361 -15.18 9.15 23.96
C GLY A 361 -14.22 8.47 22.97
N ARG A 362 -13.10 7.93 23.45
CA ARG A 362 -12.13 7.22 22.59
C ARG A 362 -12.46 5.74 22.52
N ILE A 363 -12.42 5.19 21.32
CA ILE A 363 -12.75 3.80 21.02
C ILE A 363 -11.58 3.16 20.29
N ARG A 364 -11.08 2.05 20.83
CA ARG A 364 -10.05 1.24 20.16
C ARG A 364 -10.69 0.30 19.16
N ILE A 365 -10.26 0.40 17.91
CA ILE A 365 -10.63 -0.50 16.83
C ILE A 365 -9.44 -1.42 16.57
N THR A 366 -9.69 -2.71 16.40
CA THR A 366 -8.65 -3.69 16.06
C THR A 366 -9.18 -4.61 14.97
N VAL A 367 -8.37 -4.86 13.96
CA VAL A 367 -8.71 -5.66 12.78
C VAL A 367 -7.50 -6.48 12.33
N GLU A 368 -7.76 -7.70 11.89
CA GLU A 368 -6.76 -8.56 11.26
C GLU A 368 -6.76 -8.32 9.75
N VAL A 369 -5.60 -8.00 9.18
CA VAL A 369 -5.46 -7.67 7.76
C VAL A 369 -4.47 -8.61 7.11
N GLU A 370 -4.88 -9.26 6.02
CA GLU A 370 -4.01 -10.12 5.23
C GLU A 370 -4.21 -9.84 3.75
N ASP A 371 -3.11 -9.75 3.01
CA ASP A 371 -3.12 -9.84 1.56
C ASP A 371 -2.34 -11.07 1.10
N VAL A 372 -2.96 -11.87 0.22
CA VAL A 372 -2.45 -13.18 -0.16
C VAL A 372 -1.45 -13.12 -1.30
N ASP A 373 -1.38 -12.00 -2.02
CA ASP A 373 -0.32 -11.67 -2.98
C ASP A 373 0.77 -10.77 -2.36
N PHE A 374 0.67 -10.50 -1.05
CA PHE A 374 1.69 -9.84 -0.23
C PHE A 374 1.98 -8.38 -0.61
N ASP A 375 0.98 -7.66 -1.09
CA ASP A 375 1.08 -6.23 -1.32
C ASP A 375 1.31 -5.46 0.00
N ASP A 376 2.44 -4.75 0.07
CA ASP A 376 2.81 -3.92 1.23
C ASP A 376 2.26 -2.48 1.11
N THR A 377 1.16 -2.30 0.37
CA THR A 377 0.51 -1.01 0.17
C THR A 377 -0.93 -0.95 0.70
N VAL A 378 -1.30 -1.92 1.54
CA VAL A 378 -2.66 -2.05 2.08
C VAL A 378 -3.03 -0.86 2.96
N ARG A 379 -4.29 -0.43 2.82
CA ARG A 379 -4.93 0.71 3.48
C ARG A 379 -6.33 0.32 3.89
N LEU A 380 -6.90 1.01 4.87
CA LEU A 380 -8.23 0.73 5.38
C LEU A 380 -9.11 1.97 5.27
N GLN A 381 -10.27 1.79 4.67
CA GLN A 381 -11.39 2.71 4.82
C GLN A 381 -12.18 2.28 6.05
N VAL A 382 -12.33 3.19 7.00
CA VAL A 382 -13.07 2.96 8.24
C VAL A 382 -14.35 3.79 8.17
N THR A 383 -15.47 3.17 8.51
CA THR A 383 -16.76 3.84 8.64
C THR A 383 -17.46 3.39 9.92
N TYR A 384 -18.31 4.25 10.48
CA TYR A 384 -19.19 3.91 11.59
C TYR A 384 -20.65 4.12 11.21
N ASN A 385 -21.55 3.42 11.91
CA ASN A 385 -22.99 3.53 11.70
C ASN A 385 -23.73 3.46 13.04
N ASP A 386 -24.48 4.51 13.34
CA ASP A 386 -25.30 4.71 14.55
C ASP A 386 -26.82 4.49 14.30
N GLY A 387 -27.18 4.04 13.09
CA GLY A 387 -28.55 3.96 12.58
C GLY A 387 -28.91 5.04 11.55
N GLY A 388 -28.07 6.07 11.38
CA GLY A 388 -28.23 7.14 10.40
C GLY A 388 -27.68 6.84 9.00
N GLY A 389 -26.87 5.79 8.87
CA GLY A 389 -26.09 5.48 7.67
C GLY A 389 -24.59 5.42 7.99
N ASP A 390 -23.78 5.06 7.00
CA ASP A 390 -22.32 4.98 7.18
C ASP A 390 -21.71 6.39 7.10
N ALA A 391 -20.85 6.72 8.07
CA ALA A 391 -20.14 7.97 8.18
C ALA A 391 -18.64 7.74 8.43
N ASP A 392 -17.81 8.73 8.04
CA ASP A 392 -16.36 8.68 8.23
C ASP A 392 -16.00 9.11 9.67
N PRO A 393 -15.31 8.28 10.46
CA PRO A 393 -14.87 8.64 11.81
C PRO A 393 -13.67 9.59 11.79
N THR A 394 -13.60 10.47 12.79
CA THR A 394 -12.37 11.22 13.11
C THR A 394 -11.42 10.32 13.91
N LEU A 395 -10.44 9.71 13.23
CA LEU A 395 -9.43 8.86 13.84
C LEU A 395 -8.32 9.69 14.51
N SER A 396 -7.69 9.14 15.56
CA SER A 396 -6.53 9.78 16.19
C SER A 396 -5.31 9.71 15.27
N THR A 397 -4.67 10.85 15.03
CA THR A 397 -3.41 10.93 14.28
C THR A 397 -2.18 10.85 15.19
N SER A 398 -2.36 10.56 16.49
CA SER A 398 -1.26 10.37 17.42
C SER A 398 -0.58 9.02 17.16
N ASN A 399 0.75 9.02 17.04
CA ASN A 399 1.51 7.79 16.80
C ASN A 399 1.38 6.77 17.93
N ALA A 400 1.10 7.22 19.16
CA ALA A 400 0.92 6.33 20.31
C ALA A 400 -0.42 5.55 20.26
N ASP A 401 -1.33 5.96 19.38
CA ASP A 401 -2.68 5.40 19.27
C ASP A 401 -2.83 4.40 18.14
N THR A 402 -1.81 4.26 17.29
CA THR A 402 -1.79 3.31 16.17
C THR A 402 -0.73 2.25 16.43
N TYR A 403 -1.08 0.99 16.21
CA TYR A 403 -0.21 -0.16 16.41
C TYR A 403 -0.45 -1.18 15.30
N ALA A 404 0.61 -1.85 14.87
CA ALA A 404 0.55 -3.03 14.04
C ALA A 404 1.54 -4.08 14.54
N ASP A 405 1.28 -5.37 14.28
CA ASP A 405 2.23 -6.44 14.58
C ASP A 405 3.54 -6.22 13.80
N VAL A 406 3.43 -5.73 12.56
CA VAL A 406 4.55 -5.39 11.68
C VAL A 406 4.31 -4.02 11.02
N GLY A 407 5.34 -3.16 11.05
CA GLY A 407 5.30 -1.81 10.47
C GLY A 407 4.72 -0.75 11.43
N ASP A 408 4.53 0.46 10.91
CA ASP A 408 3.95 1.60 11.63
C ASP A 408 2.94 2.31 10.70
N PRO A 409 1.70 1.80 10.60
CA PRO A 409 0.70 2.37 9.71
C PRO A 409 0.36 3.82 10.10
N ALA A 410 0.35 4.71 9.11
CA ALA A 410 0.00 6.11 9.32
C ALA A 410 -1.51 6.34 9.22
N VAL A 411 -2.02 7.33 9.97
CA VAL A 411 -3.43 7.75 9.96
C VAL A 411 -3.58 9.16 9.37
N ASP A 412 -4.48 9.32 8.40
CA ASP A 412 -4.84 10.61 7.77
C ASP A 412 -6.35 10.70 7.50
N ASN A 413 -7.06 11.50 8.29
CA ASN A 413 -8.51 11.70 8.15
C ASN A 413 -8.92 12.45 6.86
N SER A 414 -7.98 13.00 6.11
CA SER A 414 -8.27 13.62 4.81
C SER A 414 -8.23 12.63 3.65
N ALA A 415 -7.69 11.44 3.86
CA ALA A 415 -7.64 10.37 2.87
C ALA A 415 -8.94 9.55 2.86
N SER A 416 -9.32 9.00 1.69
CA SER A 416 -10.48 8.09 1.59
C SER A 416 -10.26 6.75 2.31
N TYR A 417 -9.00 6.34 2.44
CA TYR A 417 -8.58 5.20 3.26
C TYR A 417 -7.74 5.78 4.38
N GLN A 418 -8.34 5.97 5.55
CA GLN A 418 -7.77 6.79 6.61
C GLN A 418 -6.57 6.14 7.31
N VAL A 419 -6.43 4.81 7.25
CA VAL A 419 -5.34 4.06 7.92
C VAL A 419 -4.49 3.36 6.86
N GLY A 420 -3.17 3.43 6.98
CA GLY A 420 -2.25 2.91 5.96
C GLY A 420 -2.14 3.89 4.79
N THR A 421 -1.23 4.86 4.85
CA THR A 421 -1.10 5.89 3.81
C THR A 421 0.30 5.89 3.22
N ALA A 422 0.59 6.76 2.26
CA ALA A 422 1.94 6.91 1.70
C ALA A 422 3.02 7.26 2.75
N ALA A 423 2.62 7.75 3.93
CA ALA A 423 3.52 7.98 5.06
C ALA A 423 3.84 6.71 5.87
N GLY A 424 3.05 5.65 5.71
CA GLY A 424 3.21 4.34 6.36
C GLY A 424 2.04 3.43 6.00
N TYR A 425 2.28 2.44 5.14
CA TYR A 425 1.29 1.44 4.72
C TYR A 425 1.19 0.28 5.71
N ILE A 426 0.11 -0.49 5.61
CA ILE A 426 -0.02 -1.77 6.32
C ILE A 426 0.75 -2.81 5.52
N LEU A 427 1.75 -3.43 6.16
CA LEU A 427 2.59 -4.45 5.56
C LEU A 427 1.93 -5.83 5.72
N THR A 428 1.91 -6.62 4.65
CA THR A 428 1.32 -7.96 4.64
C THR A 428 2.32 -9.02 4.17
N SER A 429 3.53 -8.63 3.76
CA SER A 429 4.59 -9.55 3.31
C SER A 429 5.06 -10.57 4.35
N SER A 430 4.78 -10.36 5.64
CA SER A 430 5.00 -11.33 6.72
C SER A 430 3.82 -12.27 6.97
N GLY A 431 2.76 -12.17 6.16
CA GLY A 431 1.44 -12.75 6.40
C GLY A 431 0.50 -11.76 7.09
N SER A 432 -0.54 -12.32 7.70
CA SER A 432 -1.55 -11.58 8.47
C SER A 432 -0.95 -10.62 9.50
N ASN A 433 -1.52 -9.41 9.59
CA ASN A 433 -1.07 -8.32 10.45
C ASN A 433 -2.24 -7.75 11.25
N THR A 434 -2.16 -7.80 12.59
CA THR A 434 -3.14 -7.15 13.45
C THR A 434 -2.88 -5.65 13.47
N VAL A 435 -3.86 -4.84 13.05
CA VAL A 435 -3.78 -3.37 13.08
C VAL A 435 -4.79 -2.82 14.09
N SER A 436 -4.34 -1.89 14.93
CA SER A 436 -5.12 -1.25 15.98
C SER A 436 -4.98 0.27 15.92
N PHE A 437 -6.10 0.99 16.03
CA PHE A 437 -6.14 2.45 15.98
C PHE A 437 -7.31 3.00 16.81
N ILE A 438 -7.34 4.32 17.03
CA ILE A 438 -8.35 4.97 17.88
C ILE A 438 -9.29 5.85 17.06
N TRP A 439 -10.60 5.68 17.28
CA TRP A 439 -11.64 6.61 16.89
C TRP A 439 -11.99 7.56 18.04
N ASN A 440 -12.03 8.88 17.80
CA ASN A 440 -12.44 9.89 18.76
C ASN A 440 -13.95 10.20 18.62
N SER A 441 -14.82 9.29 19.03
CA SER A 441 -16.27 9.39 18.76
C SER A 441 -16.93 10.62 19.36
N ALA A 442 -16.46 11.15 20.50
CA ALA A 442 -17.01 12.39 21.05
C ALA A 442 -16.84 13.60 20.11
N THR A 443 -15.89 13.56 19.17
CA THR A 443 -15.70 14.62 18.16
C THR A 443 -16.80 14.58 17.11
N ASP A 444 -17.19 13.39 16.68
CA ASP A 444 -18.18 13.19 15.61
C ASP A 444 -19.61 13.16 16.17
N GLU A 445 -19.76 12.51 17.32
CA GLU A 445 -21.01 12.09 17.94
C GLU A 445 -21.05 12.46 19.43
N GLY A 446 -20.74 13.72 19.77
CA GLY A 446 -20.64 14.19 21.16
C GLY A 446 -21.95 14.18 21.97
N ALA A 447 -23.08 13.83 21.36
CA ALA A 447 -24.37 13.66 22.03
C ALA A 447 -24.88 12.21 22.00
N LEU A 448 -24.03 11.28 21.54
CA LEU A 448 -24.40 9.89 21.38
C LEU A 448 -24.34 9.16 22.71
N ASP A 449 -25.47 8.61 23.10
CA ASP A 449 -25.64 7.57 24.10
C ASP A 449 -26.48 6.47 23.41
N GLY A 450 -25.79 5.47 22.85
CA GLY A 450 -26.41 4.54 21.92
C GLY A 450 -25.50 3.41 21.44
N THR A 451 -25.94 2.70 20.40
CA THR A 451 -25.21 1.55 19.84
C THR A 451 -24.69 1.86 18.44
N VAL A 452 -23.45 1.47 18.18
CA VAL A 452 -22.75 1.70 16.90
C VAL A 452 -22.17 0.40 16.37
N THR A 453 -21.96 0.34 15.05
CA THR A 453 -21.09 -0.66 14.39
C THR A 453 -19.97 0.02 13.62
N ILE A 454 -18.80 -0.60 13.56
CA ILE A 454 -17.67 -0.18 12.71
C ILE A 454 -17.56 -1.12 11.52
N SER A 455 -17.36 -0.58 10.32
CA SER A 455 -16.99 -1.35 9.13
C SER A 455 -15.61 -0.91 8.63
N VAL A 456 -14.74 -1.90 8.39
CA VAL A 456 -13.38 -1.71 7.88
C VAL A 456 -13.26 -2.38 6.52
N THR A 457 -12.96 -1.61 5.48
CA THR A 457 -12.76 -2.11 4.11
C THR A 457 -11.29 -1.95 3.72
N PRO A 458 -10.55 -3.05 3.45
CA PRO A 458 -9.16 -2.95 3.05
C PRO A 458 -9.01 -2.69 1.54
N TYR A 459 -7.91 -2.05 1.16
CA TYR A 459 -7.57 -1.70 -0.22
C TYR A 459 -6.06 -1.79 -0.42
N ASP A 460 -5.64 -2.56 -1.42
CA ASP A 460 -4.24 -2.90 -1.74
C ASP A 460 -3.59 -1.92 -2.73
N GLY A 461 -4.27 -0.82 -3.09
CA GLY A 461 -3.81 0.10 -4.15
C GLY A 461 -4.32 -0.22 -5.56
N ILE A 462 -4.98 -1.36 -5.74
CA ILE A 462 -5.51 -1.87 -7.01
C ILE A 462 -7.01 -2.21 -6.85
N SER A 463 -7.41 -2.95 -5.83
CA SER A 463 -8.77 -3.44 -5.59
C SER A 463 -9.20 -3.35 -4.12
N ASN A 464 -10.52 -3.22 -3.92
CA ASN A 464 -11.11 -3.25 -2.59
C ASN A 464 -11.42 -4.68 -2.16
N GLY A 465 -11.00 -5.01 -0.95
CA GLY A 465 -11.42 -6.18 -0.23
C GLY A 465 -12.88 -6.14 0.22
N THR A 466 -13.30 -7.23 0.87
CA THR A 466 -14.63 -7.28 1.49
C THR A 466 -14.57 -6.60 2.86
N ALA A 467 -15.54 -5.73 3.13
CA ALA A 467 -15.66 -5.05 4.41
C ALA A 467 -15.87 -6.04 5.57
N SER A 468 -15.16 -5.80 6.66
CA SER A 468 -15.28 -6.49 7.94
C SER A 468 -16.05 -5.60 8.91
N THR A 469 -17.23 -6.05 9.36
CA THR A 469 -18.07 -5.27 10.28
C THR A 469 -18.00 -5.82 11.69
N SER A 470 -17.82 -4.95 12.68
CA SER A 470 -17.82 -5.29 14.10
C SER A 470 -19.20 -5.76 14.56
N ALA A 471 -19.25 -6.44 15.71
CA ALA A 471 -20.49 -6.52 16.46
C ALA A 471 -20.95 -5.12 16.90
N SER A 472 -22.26 -4.95 17.15
CA SER A 472 -22.77 -3.71 17.75
C SER A 472 -22.25 -3.55 19.18
N PHE A 473 -21.83 -2.35 19.52
CA PHE A 473 -21.31 -2.00 20.85
C PHE A 473 -21.87 -0.64 21.29
N SER A 474 -21.83 -0.38 22.60
CA SER A 474 -22.31 0.88 23.17
C SER A 474 -21.25 1.97 23.09
N VAL A 475 -21.68 3.16 22.70
CA VAL A 475 -20.91 4.41 22.79
C VAL A 475 -21.71 5.37 23.65
N ASP A 476 -21.06 5.89 24.68
CA ASP A 476 -21.64 6.82 25.64
C ASP A 476 -20.70 8.02 25.79
N ASN A 477 -21.06 9.11 25.13
CA ASN A 477 -20.34 10.38 25.13
C ASN A 477 -21.09 11.46 25.93
N VAL A 478 -22.14 11.10 26.68
CA VAL A 478 -23.04 12.07 27.33
C VAL A 478 -22.79 12.08 28.83
N ASP A 479 -22.49 13.25 29.39
CA ASP A 479 -22.34 13.38 30.84
C ASP A 479 -23.59 12.93 31.62
N PRO A 480 -23.44 12.22 32.75
CA PRO A 480 -24.57 11.86 33.59
C PRO A 480 -25.17 13.11 34.22
N THR A 481 -26.51 13.19 34.25
CA THR A 481 -27.19 14.27 34.98
C THR A 481 -27.09 14.04 36.49
N LEU A 482 -26.84 15.08 37.28
CA LEU A 482 -26.81 14.99 38.75
C LEU A 482 -27.88 15.90 39.38
N SER A 483 -28.65 15.37 40.33
CA SER A 483 -29.51 16.15 41.22
C SER A 483 -29.24 15.82 42.67
N LEU A 484 -29.23 16.83 43.54
CA LEU A 484 -28.96 16.69 44.97
C LEU A 484 -30.13 17.20 45.81
N SER A 485 -30.37 16.53 46.93
CA SER A 485 -31.39 16.85 47.93
C SER A 485 -30.80 16.67 49.32
N TYR A 486 -30.70 17.77 50.06
CA TYR A 486 -30.16 17.85 51.42
C TYR A 486 -30.72 19.08 52.16
N SER A 487 -30.60 19.10 53.49
CA SER A 487 -30.94 20.26 54.31
C SER A 487 -29.76 21.23 54.38
N ALA A 488 -29.95 22.50 54.01
CA ALA A 488 -28.90 23.52 54.08
C ALA A 488 -28.48 23.90 55.52
N THR A 489 -29.27 23.50 56.51
CA THR A 489 -29.00 23.68 57.94
C THR A 489 -29.29 22.39 58.69
N SER A 490 -28.44 22.01 59.65
CA SER A 490 -28.65 20.81 60.47
C SER A 490 -28.19 21.04 61.90
N GLU A 491 -28.93 20.53 62.89
CA GLU A 491 -28.52 20.49 64.30
C GLU A 491 -27.85 19.17 64.68
N ASN A 492 -27.75 18.23 63.73
CA ASN A 492 -27.16 16.92 63.93
C ASN A 492 -25.65 16.93 63.66
N SER A 493 -24.94 15.91 64.14
CA SER A 493 -23.53 15.68 63.80
C SER A 493 -23.33 15.07 62.40
N SER A 494 -24.41 14.88 61.64
CA SER A 494 -24.40 14.33 60.28
C SER A 494 -25.68 14.68 59.52
N GLU A 495 -25.60 14.81 58.20
CA GLU A 495 -26.76 14.90 57.30
C GLU A 495 -26.72 13.80 56.24
N THR A 496 -27.89 13.30 55.84
CA THR A 496 -27.99 12.45 54.65
C THR A 496 -28.11 13.32 53.41
N VAL A 497 -27.15 13.21 52.50
CA VAL A 497 -27.25 13.78 51.16
C VAL A 497 -27.81 12.70 50.26
N SER A 498 -28.89 13.01 49.56
CA SER A 498 -29.56 12.11 48.61
C SER A 498 -29.62 12.74 47.24
N GLY A 499 -29.87 11.95 46.20
CA GLY A 499 -29.94 12.48 44.85
C GLY A 499 -30.39 11.47 43.81
N THR A 500 -30.51 11.96 42.59
CA THR A 500 -30.68 11.12 41.40
C THR A 500 -29.58 11.42 40.39
N THR A 501 -29.12 10.38 39.72
CA THR A 501 -28.20 10.44 38.58
C THR A 501 -28.60 9.36 37.58
N GLU A 502 -27.76 9.10 36.58
CA GLU A 502 -27.91 7.93 35.73
C GLU A 502 -27.86 6.60 36.52
N ALA A 503 -28.52 5.58 36.00
CA ALA A 503 -28.55 4.26 36.62
C ALA A 503 -27.14 3.68 36.74
N ASN A 504 -26.79 3.19 37.93
CA ASN A 504 -25.50 2.58 38.23
C ASN A 504 -24.26 3.51 38.14
N ALA A 505 -24.45 4.83 37.99
CA ALA A 505 -23.35 5.77 38.05
C ALA A 505 -22.66 5.77 39.42
N LEU A 506 -21.33 5.92 39.41
CA LEU A 506 -20.50 6.05 40.59
C LEU A 506 -20.62 7.47 41.14
N VAL A 507 -20.75 7.63 42.46
CA VAL A 507 -20.90 8.92 43.13
C VAL A 507 -19.65 9.23 43.93
N TYR A 508 -19.10 10.42 43.71
CA TYR A 508 -17.90 10.92 44.37
C TYR A 508 -18.20 12.14 45.22
N LYS A 509 -17.51 12.24 46.35
CA LYS A 509 -17.49 13.39 47.25
C LYS A 509 -16.03 13.79 47.48
N ASP A 510 -15.66 15.01 47.11
CA ASP A 510 -14.28 15.52 47.22
C ASP A 510 -13.25 14.54 46.63
N SER A 511 -13.54 14.02 45.43
CA SER A 511 -12.76 13.01 44.71
C SER A 511 -12.68 11.63 45.37
N VAL A 512 -13.44 11.38 46.44
CA VAL A 512 -13.54 10.07 47.10
C VAL A 512 -14.85 9.40 46.70
N TYR A 513 -14.76 8.17 46.19
CA TYR A 513 -15.93 7.35 45.93
C TYR A 513 -16.73 7.11 47.22
N VAL A 514 -18.04 7.39 47.19
CA VAL A 514 -18.91 7.24 48.37
C VAL A 514 -20.00 6.20 48.18
N THR A 515 -20.58 6.06 46.98
CA THR A 515 -21.64 5.09 46.70
C THR A 515 -21.87 4.93 45.19
N THR A 516 -22.69 3.94 44.81
CA THR A 516 -23.17 3.76 43.44
C THR A 516 -24.67 3.98 43.41
N ALA A 517 -25.16 4.71 42.42
CA ALA A 517 -26.60 4.87 42.18
C ALA A 517 -27.23 3.51 41.87
N ASN A 518 -28.48 3.30 42.30
CA ASN A 518 -29.17 2.05 41.96
C ASN A 518 -29.59 2.02 40.48
N GLY A 519 -30.21 0.91 40.04
CA GLY A 519 -30.70 0.77 38.66
C GLY A 519 -31.81 1.74 38.23
N ALA A 520 -32.29 2.59 39.14
CA ALA A 520 -33.21 3.69 38.86
C ALA A 520 -32.53 5.07 39.04
N GLY A 521 -31.21 5.10 39.25
CA GLY A 521 -30.43 6.33 39.38
C GLY A 521 -30.42 6.97 40.77
N ALA A 522 -31.14 6.41 41.76
CA ALA A 522 -31.20 7.01 43.09
C ALA A 522 -30.01 6.60 43.95
N PHE A 523 -29.48 7.55 44.74
CA PHE A 523 -28.38 7.33 45.68
C PHE A 523 -28.54 8.13 46.97
N SER A 524 -27.78 7.75 48.00
CA SER A 524 -27.63 8.53 49.23
C SER A 524 -26.33 8.19 49.95
N PHE A 525 -25.72 9.17 50.61
CA PHE A 525 -24.60 8.97 51.52
C PHE A 525 -24.71 9.89 52.75
N ILE A 526 -23.96 9.58 53.80
CA ILE A 526 -23.94 10.37 55.03
C ILE A 526 -22.73 11.30 55.03
N MET A 527 -22.96 12.59 55.25
CA MET A 527 -21.93 13.57 55.47
C MET A 527 -21.83 13.89 56.96
N GLY A 528 -20.65 13.68 57.55
CA GLY A 528 -20.37 14.11 58.92
C GLY A 528 -20.25 15.63 59.01
N LEU A 529 -20.82 16.23 60.05
CA LEU A 529 -20.86 17.69 60.23
C LEU A 529 -20.07 18.12 61.46
N GLN A 530 -19.31 19.20 61.31
CA GLN A 530 -18.67 19.95 62.38
C GLN A 530 -19.40 21.27 62.63
N GLY A 531 -19.08 21.94 63.74
CA GLY A 531 -19.61 23.26 64.08
C GLY A 531 -19.27 24.29 62.99
N GLY A 532 -20.28 25.01 62.47
CA GLY A 532 -20.11 26.01 61.41
C GLY A 532 -20.48 25.50 60.02
N VAL A 533 -19.80 26.00 58.99
CA VAL A 533 -20.07 25.68 57.58
C VAL A 533 -19.34 24.41 57.17
N ASN A 534 -20.09 23.44 56.65
CA ASN A 534 -19.56 22.20 56.08
C ASN A 534 -19.83 22.24 54.57
N ALA A 535 -18.80 22.08 53.75
CA ALA A 535 -18.91 22.09 52.30
C ALA A 535 -18.28 20.83 51.71
N ALA A 536 -18.85 20.33 50.62
CA ALA A 536 -18.29 19.24 49.83
C ALA A 536 -18.65 19.41 48.36
N SER A 537 -17.75 18.98 47.48
CA SER A 537 -18.00 18.83 46.05
C SER A 537 -18.55 17.44 45.77
N VAL A 538 -19.66 17.34 45.02
CA VAL A 538 -20.27 16.07 44.63
C VAL A 538 -20.41 16.01 43.12
N TYR A 539 -19.98 14.92 42.52
CA TYR A 539 -20.16 14.62 41.10
C TYR A 539 -20.37 13.12 40.90
N THR A 540 -20.84 12.73 39.72
CA THR A 540 -21.07 11.33 39.33
C THR A 540 -20.31 10.99 38.06
N VAL A 541 -20.00 9.69 37.91
CA VAL A 541 -19.33 9.11 36.75
C VAL A 541 -20.17 7.95 36.23
N ASP A 542 -20.52 7.94 34.95
CA ASP A 542 -21.35 6.89 34.34
C ASP A 542 -20.55 5.65 33.91
N GLY A 543 -21.16 4.78 33.09
CA GLY A 543 -20.53 3.59 32.53
C GLY A 543 -19.54 3.88 31.39
N GLY A 544 -19.71 4.97 30.65
CA GLY A 544 -18.77 5.48 29.65
C GLY A 544 -17.60 6.27 30.25
N GLY A 545 -17.63 6.51 31.56
CA GLY A 545 -16.63 7.29 32.28
C GLY A 545 -16.87 8.81 32.21
N ASN A 546 -17.99 9.28 31.65
CA ASN A 546 -18.29 10.71 31.56
C ASN A 546 -18.65 11.26 32.95
N MET A 547 -18.37 12.54 33.17
CA MET A 547 -18.46 13.16 34.50
C MET A 547 -19.58 14.20 34.53
N SER A 548 -20.51 14.06 35.49
CA SER A 548 -21.52 15.11 35.70
C SER A 548 -20.87 16.44 36.07
N VAL A 549 -21.56 17.55 35.80
CA VAL A 549 -21.23 18.84 36.41
C VAL A 549 -21.20 18.72 37.94
N SER A 550 -20.04 19.03 38.52
CA SER A 550 -19.85 19.04 39.97
C SER A 550 -20.76 20.06 40.67
N GLN A 551 -21.41 19.63 41.75
CA GLN A 551 -22.30 20.46 42.57
C GLN A 551 -21.78 20.60 44.00
N SER A 552 -21.85 21.81 44.54
CA SER A 552 -21.48 22.08 45.94
C SER A 552 -22.63 21.80 46.89
N VAL A 553 -22.38 20.94 47.88
CA VAL A 553 -23.24 20.75 49.05
C VAL A 553 -22.73 21.65 50.17
N VAL A 554 -23.58 22.52 50.71
CA VAL A 554 -23.23 23.42 51.82
C VAL A 554 -24.24 23.29 52.96
N ILE A 555 -23.79 22.87 54.14
CA ILE A 555 -24.62 22.64 55.32
C ILE A 555 -24.06 23.41 56.52
N THR A 556 -24.89 24.27 57.11
CA THR A 556 -24.50 25.05 58.29
C THR A 556 -25.05 24.43 59.56
N THR A 557 -24.20 24.20 60.55
CA THR A 557 -24.61 23.82 61.91
C THR A 557 -24.55 25.03 62.83
N PRO A 558 -25.49 25.22 63.78
CA PRO A 558 -25.41 26.30 64.76
C PRO A 558 -24.12 26.17 65.58
N GLY A 559 -23.27 27.21 65.54
CA GLY A 559 -22.06 27.24 66.35
C GLY A 559 -22.40 27.13 67.84
N SER A 560 -21.60 26.39 68.60
CA SER A 560 -21.71 26.33 70.05
C SER A 560 -21.40 27.70 70.66
N SER A 561 -22.40 28.57 70.80
CA SER A 561 -22.28 29.74 71.66
C SER A 561 -22.31 29.27 73.12
N GLY A 562 -21.16 29.40 73.80
CA GLY A 562 -21.00 29.13 75.22
C GLY A 562 -22.00 29.87 76.11
N GLY A 563 -22.28 29.27 77.27
CA GLY A 563 -23.19 29.82 78.26
C GLY A 563 -22.72 31.17 78.84
N SER A 564 -23.67 32.11 78.89
CA SER A 564 -24.00 33.03 79.99
C SER A 564 -22.88 33.55 80.91
N ALA A 565 -22.59 34.85 80.84
CA ALA A 565 -23.09 35.86 81.79
C ALA A 565 -22.13 37.06 81.99
N ALA A 566 -22.67 38.26 81.71
CA ALA A 566 -22.53 39.52 82.43
C ALA A 566 -21.14 40.15 82.69
N SER A 567 -20.92 41.38 82.18
CA SER A 567 -21.07 42.63 82.97
C SER A 567 -20.35 43.83 82.33
N GLY A 568 -20.94 45.03 82.49
CA GLY A 568 -20.29 46.34 82.38
C GLY A 568 -20.28 46.94 80.96
N ASP A 569 -21.24 47.78 80.56
CA ASP A 569 -21.41 49.21 80.91
C ASP A 569 -20.48 50.20 80.16
N SER A 570 -21.14 51.19 79.58
CA SER A 570 -20.73 52.56 79.20
C SER A 570 -20.03 52.87 77.85
N GLY A 571 -20.61 53.87 77.17
CA GLY A 571 -19.93 54.87 76.33
C GLY A 571 -19.81 54.53 74.83
N GLU A 572 -20.67 55.02 73.93
CA GLU A 572 -20.77 56.38 73.37
C GLU A 572 -19.89 56.63 72.12
N SER A 573 -20.60 56.89 71.00
CA SER A 573 -20.26 57.72 69.83
C SER A 573 -19.03 57.45 68.96
N GLY A 574 -19.22 57.59 67.65
CA GLY A 574 -18.14 57.96 66.73
C GLY A 574 -18.34 57.44 65.31
N GLU A 575 -18.76 58.33 64.42
CA GLU A 575 -18.83 58.13 62.97
C GLU A 575 -17.44 58.03 62.31
N GLU A 576 -17.49 57.64 61.03
CA GLU A 576 -16.62 58.02 59.91
C GLU A 576 -15.63 57.02 59.31
N SER A 577 -15.72 57.05 57.97
CA SER A 577 -14.98 56.48 56.85
C SER A 577 -13.47 56.25 56.96
N MET A 578 -12.94 55.28 56.22
CA MET A 578 -12.27 55.51 54.92
C MET A 578 -11.70 54.23 54.30
N ALA A 579 -11.60 54.29 52.97
CA ALA A 579 -11.16 53.29 52.02
C ALA A 579 -9.69 52.87 52.14
N GLY A 580 -9.38 51.71 51.53
CA GLY A 580 -8.04 51.25 51.20
C GLY A 580 -8.13 49.98 50.37
N GLU A 581 -8.06 50.14 49.04
CA GLU A 581 -7.87 49.09 48.04
C GLU A 581 -6.50 48.43 48.23
N GLU A 582 -6.41 47.11 48.05
CA GLU A 582 -5.17 46.48 47.59
C GLU A 582 -5.51 45.17 46.86
N GLU A 583 -5.32 45.19 45.54
CA GLU A 583 -5.25 44.00 44.69
C GLU A 583 -3.91 43.29 44.92
N VAL A 584 -3.92 41.95 44.97
CA VAL A 584 -2.73 41.15 44.65
C VAL A 584 -3.17 39.92 43.83
N SER A 585 -2.41 39.75 42.76
CA SER A 585 -2.48 38.83 41.63
C SER A 585 -2.41 37.34 41.96
N GLU A 586 -3.05 36.55 41.09
CA GLU A 586 -2.97 35.09 40.95
C GLU A 586 -1.56 34.63 40.57
N GLU A 587 -1.08 33.57 41.23
CA GLU A 587 0.12 32.81 40.84
C GLU A 587 -0.30 31.34 40.66
N VAL A 588 0.01 30.82 39.47
CA VAL A 588 -0.22 29.45 39.00
C VAL A 588 0.87 28.55 39.58
N ILE A 589 0.51 27.40 40.15
CA ILE A 589 1.45 26.34 40.52
C ILE A 589 1.05 25.08 39.75
N GLU A 590 1.90 24.67 38.81
CA GLU A 590 1.93 23.32 38.24
C GLU A 590 2.59 22.39 39.26
N GLU A 591 2.01 21.21 39.50
CA GLU A 591 2.59 20.18 40.35
C GLU A 591 2.85 18.91 39.51
N GLU A 592 4.12 18.55 39.44
CA GLU A 592 4.73 17.40 38.77
C GLU A 592 4.62 16.17 39.69
N VAL A 593 3.98 15.09 39.23
CA VAL A 593 3.88 13.83 39.98
C VAL A 593 5.00 12.88 39.51
N VAL A 594 5.90 12.55 40.45
CA VAL A 594 6.93 11.51 40.33
C VAL A 594 6.39 10.23 40.95
N GLU A 595 6.29 9.14 40.18
CA GLU A 595 6.03 7.79 40.71
C GLU A 595 7.34 7.08 41.10
N GLU A 596 7.44 6.66 42.36
CA GLU A 596 8.50 5.78 42.86
C GLU A 596 8.13 4.29 42.67
N LEU A 597 9.10 3.51 42.18
CA LEU A 597 9.09 2.06 42.04
C LEU A 597 9.34 1.36 43.38
N THR A 598 8.63 0.25 43.65
CA THR A 598 9.00 -0.72 44.71
C THR A 598 9.22 -2.10 44.11
N GLU A 599 10.47 -2.60 44.18
CA GLU A 599 10.84 -4.00 43.99
C GLU A 599 10.77 -4.75 45.34
N GLU A 600 10.13 -5.92 45.39
CA GLU A 600 10.23 -6.86 46.52
C GLU A 600 10.54 -8.28 46.02
N GLU A 601 11.81 -8.65 46.25
CA GLU A 601 12.42 -9.94 46.57
C GLU A 601 11.87 -11.27 46.00
N ALA A 602 12.73 -11.93 45.21
CA ALA A 602 12.73 -13.39 44.99
C ALA A 602 14.06 -14.00 45.46
N ALA A 603 13.97 -14.92 46.42
CA ALA A 603 14.92 -15.99 46.72
C ALA A 603 14.04 -17.16 47.20
N GLU A 604 14.20 -18.44 46.86
CA GLU A 604 15.40 -19.27 46.78
C GLU A 604 14.92 -20.67 46.33
N GLU A 605 15.53 -21.33 45.35
CA GLU A 605 15.87 -22.77 45.48
C GLU A 605 16.89 -23.20 44.41
N VAL A 606 18.00 -23.74 44.90
CA VAL A 606 19.12 -24.34 44.16
C VAL A 606 18.94 -25.84 44.21
N VAL A 607 18.90 -26.54 43.05
CA VAL A 607 19.44 -27.91 42.93
C VAL A 607 20.04 -28.13 41.52
N THR A 608 21.18 -28.79 41.57
CA THR A 608 22.23 -29.18 40.62
C THR A 608 21.87 -30.21 39.54
N GLU A 609 22.65 -30.22 38.44
CA GLU A 609 23.42 -31.34 37.81
C GLU A 609 23.64 -31.01 36.31
N GLU A 610 24.82 -30.60 35.86
CA GLU A 610 26.00 -31.40 35.43
C GLU A 610 25.75 -32.51 34.39
N GLU A 611 26.43 -32.30 33.24
CA GLU A 611 26.93 -33.24 32.23
C GLU A 611 25.96 -34.17 31.44
N GLU A 612 25.97 -34.03 30.10
CA GLU A 612 26.63 -35.03 29.24
C GLU A 612 26.85 -34.51 27.81
N SER A 613 28.11 -34.53 27.39
CA SER A 613 28.55 -34.54 26.00
C SER A 613 29.21 -35.90 25.74
N THR A 614 28.89 -36.56 24.63
CA THR A 614 29.56 -37.68 23.89
C THR A 614 28.48 -38.61 23.31
N GLU A 615 28.57 -39.30 22.18
CA GLU A 615 29.51 -39.44 21.05
C GLU A 615 28.76 -40.25 19.96
N GLU A 616 29.18 -40.04 18.71
CA GLU A 616 29.30 -40.98 17.56
C GLU A 616 28.31 -42.12 17.20
N GLU A 617 28.19 -42.24 15.85
CA GLU A 617 27.92 -43.40 14.98
C GLU A 617 26.54 -44.11 14.99
N THR A 618 25.81 -43.95 13.87
CA THR A 618 25.67 -45.00 12.82
C THR A 618 25.13 -44.44 11.51
#